data_AF-A0A7D3WPV9-F1
#
_entry.id   AF-A0A7D3WPV9-F1
#
_cell.length_a   1.000
_cell.length_b   1.000
_cell.length_c   1.000
_cell.angle_alpha   90.00
_cell.angle_beta   90.00
_cell.angle_gamma   90.00
#
_symmetry.space_group_name_H-M   'P 1'
#
loop_
_entity.id
_entity.type
_entity.pdbx_description
1 polymer ?
#
loop_
_entity_poly.entity_id
_entity_poly.type
_entity_poly.pdbx_seq_one_letter_code
_entity_poly.pdbx_strand_id
1 'polypeptide(L)'
;MACLLGTAPAWAQLYEVRQGQLPYAGRSQSSINVVVDGSVDETRDFFQYFMKDAYRISFKSGLAGLLGKKTAIAAKQVAGTAISSRPVDLYAALTALTDSTTEVALFGGFGEKTFFSPDLTAVEFTHLQDMLEKYAPAARTNAYRQQVAAAEAKVAAVDKEKDKLNRAIESTRSNTAANLKRIDELLRQNKSNALLLRQDSVQLISNGQLREASSQVLERRRSRLSAIDHK
;
A
#
# COMPACT_ATOMS: atom_id res chain seq x y z
N MET A 1 17.26 4.70 -52.41
CA MET A 1 17.75 3.65 -51.49
C MET A 1 17.35 4.09 -50.09
N ALA A 2 16.23 3.56 -49.59
CA ALA A 2 15.63 4.00 -48.33
C ALA A 2 16.25 3.21 -47.17
N CYS A 3 17.01 3.88 -46.31
CA CYS A 3 17.43 3.32 -45.04
C CYS A 3 16.28 3.44 -44.04
N LEU A 4 15.62 2.31 -43.77
CA LEU A 4 14.80 2.12 -42.59
C LEU A 4 15.70 2.27 -41.35
N LEU A 5 15.62 3.42 -40.69
CA LEU A 5 16.11 3.60 -39.33
C LEU A 5 15.23 2.74 -38.43
N GLY A 6 15.75 1.57 -38.03
CA GLY A 6 15.15 0.78 -36.97
C GLY A 6 15.13 1.59 -35.69
N THR A 7 13.94 2.03 -35.26
CA THR A 7 13.73 2.57 -33.92
C THR A 7 13.98 1.45 -32.93
N ALA A 8 15.17 1.44 -32.31
CA ALA A 8 15.45 0.55 -31.20
C ALA A 8 14.37 0.76 -30.12
N PRO A 9 13.82 -0.30 -29.53
CA PRO A 9 12.83 -0.17 -28.47
C PRO A 9 13.43 0.62 -27.30
N ALA A 10 12.64 1.49 -26.67
CA ALA A 10 13.06 2.38 -25.57
C ALA A 10 13.73 1.68 -24.36
N TRP A 11 13.65 0.35 -24.31
CA TRP A 11 14.33 -0.53 -23.35
C TRP A 11 15.84 -0.62 -23.59
N ALA A 12 16.31 -0.29 -24.80
CA ALA A 12 17.72 -0.38 -25.18
C ALA A 12 18.58 0.81 -24.68
N GLN A 13 17.97 1.81 -24.02
CA GLN A 13 18.66 3.02 -23.56
C GLN A 13 18.66 3.16 -22.03
N LEU A 14 18.08 2.19 -21.32
CA LEU A 14 17.99 2.20 -19.87
C LEU A 14 19.36 1.91 -19.26
N TYR A 15 19.78 2.73 -18.31
CA TYR A 15 21.09 2.71 -17.65
C TYR A 15 22.29 2.99 -18.56
N GLU A 16 22.07 3.41 -19.80
CA GLU A 16 23.15 3.85 -20.67
C GLU A 16 23.44 5.33 -20.43
N VAL A 17 24.72 5.65 -20.23
CA VAL A 17 25.18 7.03 -20.01
C VAL A 17 25.53 7.65 -21.35
N ARG A 18 24.98 8.83 -21.63
CA ARG A 18 25.14 9.52 -22.91
C ARG A 18 25.39 11.00 -22.72
N GLN A 19 26.06 11.60 -23.69
CA GLN A 19 26.13 13.05 -23.78
C GLN A 19 24.79 13.58 -24.32
N GLY A 20 24.32 14.66 -23.72
CA GLY A 20 23.08 15.32 -24.05
C GLY A 20 23.22 16.83 -23.97
N GLN A 21 22.10 17.51 -24.17
CA GLN A 21 22.00 18.93 -23.93
C GLN A 21 20.69 19.24 -23.21
N LEU A 22 20.70 20.23 -22.33
CA LEU A 22 19.50 20.72 -21.67
C LEU A 22 19.44 22.25 -21.62
N PRO A 23 18.24 22.84 -21.70
CA PRO A 23 18.08 24.28 -21.61
C PRO A 23 18.30 24.77 -20.17
N TYR A 24 19.29 25.62 -19.95
CA TYR A 24 19.55 26.26 -18.66
C TYR A 24 20.02 27.71 -18.83
N ALA A 25 19.47 28.62 -18.01
CA ALA A 25 19.77 30.05 -18.04
C ALA A 25 19.66 30.69 -19.45
N GLY A 26 18.66 30.24 -20.23
CA GLY A 26 18.40 30.77 -21.58
C GLY A 26 19.33 30.25 -22.68
N ARG A 27 20.17 29.24 -22.40
CA ARG A 27 21.09 28.60 -23.37
C ARG A 27 21.04 27.08 -23.27
N SER A 28 21.44 26.39 -24.33
CA SER A 28 21.65 24.94 -24.32
C SER A 28 22.98 24.64 -23.63
N GLN A 29 22.97 23.85 -22.56
CA GLN A 29 24.17 23.42 -21.84
C GLN A 29 24.46 21.96 -22.14
N SER A 30 25.75 21.62 -22.27
CA SER A 30 26.18 20.23 -22.39
C SER A 30 25.89 19.50 -21.08
N SER A 31 25.32 18.31 -21.18
CA SER A 31 24.97 17.47 -20.04
C SER A 31 25.37 16.03 -20.29
N ILE A 32 25.46 15.27 -19.21
CA ILE A 32 25.51 13.82 -19.25
C ILE A 32 24.15 13.31 -18.76
N ASN A 33 23.52 12.44 -19.54
CA ASN A 33 22.19 11.93 -19.30
C ASN A 33 22.23 10.43 -19.06
N VAL A 34 21.35 9.96 -18.18
CA VAL A 34 21.08 8.54 -17.98
C VAL A 34 19.60 8.34 -17.68
N VAL A 35 19.01 7.30 -18.26
CA VAL A 35 17.63 6.90 -17.99
C VAL A 35 17.63 5.77 -16.97
N VAL A 36 16.82 5.87 -15.91
CA VAL A 36 16.76 4.89 -14.82
C VAL A 36 15.32 4.53 -14.46
N ASP A 37 15.12 3.33 -13.93
CA ASP A 37 13.83 2.93 -13.36
C ASP A 37 13.57 3.64 -12.03
N GLY A 38 12.33 4.10 -11.87
CA GLY A 38 11.85 4.80 -10.68
C GLY A 38 11.06 6.05 -11.04
N SER A 39 10.18 6.46 -10.13
CA SER A 39 9.53 7.77 -10.20
C SER A 39 10.55 8.90 -10.02
N VAL A 40 10.18 10.13 -10.39
CA VAL A 40 11.07 11.30 -10.24
C VAL A 40 11.49 11.51 -8.79
N ASP A 41 10.58 11.32 -7.84
CA ASP A 41 10.86 11.52 -6.42
C ASP A 41 11.82 10.45 -5.88
N GLU A 42 11.57 9.17 -6.16
CA GLU A 42 12.46 8.07 -5.75
C GLU A 42 13.85 8.21 -6.36
N THR A 43 13.89 8.56 -7.65
CA THR A 43 15.15 8.76 -8.39
C THR A 43 15.91 9.94 -7.82
N ARG A 44 15.23 11.05 -7.53
CA ARG A 44 15.85 12.24 -6.92
C ARG A 44 16.45 11.89 -5.58
N ASP A 45 15.69 11.23 -4.73
CA ASP A 45 16.10 10.93 -3.36
C ASP A 45 17.28 9.96 -3.36
N PHE A 46 17.25 8.94 -4.22
CA PHE A 46 18.38 8.01 -4.38
C PHE A 46 19.60 8.69 -5.00
N PHE A 47 19.43 9.55 -6.01
CA PHE A 47 20.54 10.29 -6.60
C PHE A 47 21.21 11.21 -5.58
N GLN A 48 20.44 11.95 -4.78
CA GLN A 48 20.97 12.77 -3.69
C GLN A 48 21.74 11.93 -2.66
N TYR A 49 21.18 10.79 -2.27
CA TYR A 49 21.84 9.85 -1.36
C TYR A 49 23.16 9.34 -1.93
N PHE A 50 23.15 8.85 -3.17
CA PHE A 50 24.34 8.33 -3.85
C PHE A 50 25.43 9.39 -3.99
N MET A 51 25.09 10.60 -4.43
CA MET A 51 26.06 11.69 -4.59
C MET A 51 26.66 12.13 -3.25
N LYS A 52 25.87 12.11 -2.18
CA LYS A 52 26.35 12.40 -0.83
C LYS A 52 27.27 11.29 -0.31
N ASP A 53 26.93 10.03 -0.52
CA ASP A 53 27.69 8.88 -0.02
C ASP A 53 28.99 8.67 -0.80
N ALA A 54 28.90 8.55 -2.13
CA ALA A 54 30.04 8.23 -2.99
C ALA A 54 30.97 9.43 -3.24
N TYR A 55 30.43 10.65 -3.26
CA TYR A 55 31.17 11.84 -3.68
C TYR A 55 31.17 12.99 -2.66
N ARG A 56 30.49 12.83 -1.51
CA ARG A 56 30.33 13.89 -0.49
C ARG A 56 29.65 15.16 -1.05
N ILE A 57 28.86 15.02 -2.10
CA ILE A 57 28.16 16.12 -2.76
C ILE A 57 26.72 16.14 -2.27
N SER A 58 26.35 17.22 -1.57
CA SER A 58 24.98 17.41 -1.10
C SER A 58 24.24 18.34 -2.04
N PHE A 59 23.38 17.77 -2.88
CA PHE A 59 22.43 18.55 -3.67
C PHE A 59 21.33 19.10 -2.78
N LYS A 60 20.99 20.37 -3.00
CA LYS A 60 19.85 21.03 -2.36
C LYS A 60 18.74 21.19 -3.39
N SER A 61 17.51 20.95 -2.93
CA SER A 61 16.31 21.24 -3.71
C SER A 61 16.17 22.74 -3.90
N GLY A 62 16.09 23.19 -5.15
CA GLY A 62 15.81 24.58 -5.51
C GLY A 62 17.01 25.35 -6.05
N LEU A 63 17.02 25.52 -7.38
CA LEU A 63 17.42 26.80 -7.99
C LEU A 63 16.23 27.37 -8.75
N ALA A 64 15.88 28.62 -8.45
CA ALA A 64 14.89 29.38 -9.21
C ALA A 64 15.54 29.81 -10.54
N GLY A 65 15.20 29.10 -11.62
CA GLY A 65 15.67 29.45 -12.96
C GLY A 65 15.18 28.48 -14.02
N LEU A 66 14.06 28.84 -14.67
CA LEU A 66 13.55 28.37 -15.98
C LEU A 66 13.18 26.89 -16.21
N LEU A 67 13.56 25.94 -15.36
CA LEU A 67 12.96 24.59 -15.32
C LEU A 67 12.18 24.47 -14.00
N GLY A 68 10.91 24.10 -14.06
CA GLY A 68 9.96 24.17 -12.93
C GLY A 68 10.56 23.72 -11.58
N LYS A 69 10.16 24.41 -10.49
CA LYS A 69 10.73 24.32 -9.13
C LYS A 69 10.83 22.92 -8.48
N LYS A 70 10.42 21.84 -9.16
CA LYS A 70 10.31 20.49 -8.60
C LYS A 70 11.29 19.47 -9.19
N THR A 71 11.90 19.75 -10.35
CA THR A 71 12.68 18.73 -11.09
C THR A 71 14.19 19.00 -11.13
N ALA A 72 14.65 20.19 -10.76
CA ALA A 72 16.07 20.54 -10.75
C ALA A 72 16.63 20.66 -9.33
N ILE A 73 17.79 20.05 -9.11
CA ILE A 73 18.55 20.09 -7.85
C ILE A 73 19.95 20.64 -8.13
N ALA A 74 20.55 21.33 -7.15
CA ALA A 74 21.84 21.98 -7.34
C ALA A 74 22.75 21.81 -6.12
N ALA A 75 24.06 21.71 -6.37
CA ALA A 75 25.11 21.77 -5.36
C ALA A 75 26.08 22.89 -5.77
N LYS A 76 26.09 23.99 -5.02
CA LYS A 76 26.93 25.16 -5.30
C LYS A 76 28.21 25.13 -4.48
N GLN A 77 29.31 25.64 -5.05
CA GLN A 77 30.62 25.80 -4.42
C GLN A 77 31.15 24.49 -3.82
N VAL A 78 31.00 23.39 -4.56
CA VAL A 78 31.49 22.07 -4.14
C VAL A 78 33.02 22.07 -4.31
N ALA A 79 33.73 22.14 -3.19
CA ALA A 79 35.19 22.16 -3.15
C ALA A 79 35.75 20.77 -2.81
N GLY A 80 37.01 20.52 -3.19
CA GLY A 80 37.70 19.26 -2.87
C GLY A 80 37.07 18.04 -3.55
N THR A 81 36.45 18.23 -4.72
CA THR A 81 35.89 17.14 -5.50
C THR A 81 36.94 16.51 -6.39
N ALA A 82 36.71 15.27 -6.82
CA ALA A 82 37.49 14.64 -7.88
C ALA A 82 37.25 15.27 -9.27
N ILE A 83 36.32 16.22 -9.40
CA ILE A 83 35.96 16.87 -10.68
C ILE A 83 36.99 17.93 -11.04
N SER A 84 37.33 18.81 -10.10
CA SER A 84 38.27 19.90 -10.32
C SER A 84 38.91 20.36 -9.01
N SER A 85 40.11 20.92 -9.11
CA SER A 85 40.80 21.57 -7.98
C SER A 85 40.13 22.88 -7.54
N ARG A 86 39.32 23.47 -8.42
CA ARG A 86 38.54 24.68 -8.15
C ARG A 86 37.13 24.31 -7.67
N PRO A 87 36.48 25.14 -6.84
CA PRO A 87 35.07 24.94 -6.50
C PRO A 87 34.19 24.90 -7.75
N VAL A 88 33.30 23.92 -7.82
CA VAL A 88 32.38 23.71 -8.94
C VAL A 88 30.93 23.84 -8.49
N ASP A 89 30.08 24.31 -9.39
CA ASP A 89 28.63 24.27 -9.24
C ASP A 89 28.10 23.10 -10.09
N LEU A 90 27.30 22.22 -9.48
CA LEU A 90 26.68 21.07 -10.13
C LEU A 90 25.17 21.20 -10.11
N TYR A 91 24.56 20.70 -11.16
CA TYR A 91 23.13 20.76 -11.37
C TYR A 91 22.65 19.44 -11.95
N ALA A 92 21.54 18.92 -11.44
CA ALA A 92 20.88 17.77 -12.03
C ALA A 92 19.42 18.10 -12.30
N ALA A 93 18.95 17.74 -13.49
CA ALA A 93 17.55 17.81 -13.89
C ALA A 93 16.99 16.39 -13.98
N LEU A 94 15.84 16.18 -13.36
CA LEU A 94 15.14 14.90 -13.35
C LEU A 94 13.82 15.02 -14.11
N THR A 95 13.68 14.29 -15.22
CA THR A 95 12.53 14.37 -16.10
C THR A 95 11.81 13.03 -16.15
N ALA A 96 10.52 13.00 -15.84
CA ALA A 96 9.72 11.79 -16.03
C ALA A 96 9.59 11.51 -17.52
N LEU A 97 10.03 10.33 -17.96
CA LEU A 97 9.75 9.81 -19.31
C LEU A 97 8.47 8.97 -19.30
N THR A 98 8.25 8.24 -18.21
CA THR A 98 7.02 7.51 -17.88
C THR A 98 6.74 7.62 -16.38
N ASP A 99 5.63 7.03 -15.90
CA ASP A 99 5.35 6.96 -14.46
C ASP A 99 6.38 6.14 -13.67
N SER A 100 7.15 5.28 -14.35
CA SER A 100 8.13 4.37 -13.75
C SER A 100 9.55 4.55 -14.25
N THR A 101 9.81 5.57 -15.07
CA THR A 101 11.12 5.79 -15.68
C THR A 101 11.48 7.27 -15.70
N THR A 102 12.67 7.59 -15.22
CA THR A 102 13.15 8.97 -15.06
C THR A 102 14.48 9.15 -15.79
N GLU A 103 14.61 10.23 -16.56
CA GLU A 103 15.88 10.70 -17.08
C GLU A 103 16.56 11.61 -16.05
N VAL A 104 17.83 11.36 -15.77
CA VAL A 104 18.70 12.21 -14.95
C VAL A 104 19.73 12.85 -15.86
N ALA A 105 19.70 14.18 -15.98
CA ALA A 105 20.67 14.96 -16.72
C ALA A 105 21.55 15.77 -15.76
N LEU A 106 22.85 15.45 -15.71
CA LEU A 106 23.86 16.09 -14.87
C LEU A 106 24.70 17.07 -15.71
N PHE A 107 24.87 18.28 -15.20
CA PHE A 107 25.73 19.29 -15.78
C PHE A 107 26.38 20.13 -14.67
N GLY A 108 27.39 20.90 -15.01
CA GLY A 108 28.12 21.70 -14.03
C GLY A 108 28.94 22.81 -14.65
N GLY A 109 29.61 23.57 -13.82
CA GLY A 109 30.46 24.66 -14.27
C GLY A 109 31.26 25.33 -13.15
N PHE A 110 32.18 26.21 -13.55
CA PHE A 110 32.81 27.17 -12.66
C PHE A 110 31.88 28.39 -12.47
N GLY A 111 30.95 28.27 -11.54
CA GLY A 111 29.91 29.27 -11.30
C GLY A 111 28.83 29.31 -12.40
N GLU A 112 28.08 30.40 -12.48
CA GLU A 112 26.88 30.51 -13.33
C GLU A 112 27.17 30.88 -14.80
N LYS A 113 28.44 31.10 -15.18
CA LYS A 113 28.82 31.61 -16.51
C LYS A 113 29.71 30.69 -17.33
N THR A 114 30.40 29.74 -16.69
CA THR A 114 31.40 28.88 -17.33
C THR A 114 31.00 27.42 -17.13
N PHE A 115 30.20 26.89 -18.06
CA PHE A 115 29.72 25.51 -17.98
C PHE A 115 30.73 24.52 -18.55
N PHE A 116 30.67 23.30 -18.04
CA PHE A 116 31.48 22.21 -18.55
C PHE A 116 30.98 21.77 -19.93
N SER A 117 31.91 21.47 -20.82
CA SER A 117 31.65 21.03 -22.19
C SER A 117 32.78 20.13 -22.67
N PRO A 118 32.50 19.20 -23.60
CA PRO A 118 33.51 18.30 -24.14
C PRO A 118 34.65 19.05 -24.86
N ASP A 119 34.37 20.23 -25.41
CA ASP A 119 35.35 20.99 -26.20
C ASP A 119 36.25 21.90 -25.34
N LEU A 120 35.72 22.47 -24.25
CA LEU A 120 36.44 23.49 -23.47
C LEU A 120 36.98 22.96 -22.14
N THR A 121 36.32 21.97 -21.56
CA THR A 121 36.58 21.44 -20.20
C THR A 121 36.38 19.93 -20.20
N ALA A 122 37.05 19.26 -21.15
CA ALA A 122 36.93 17.83 -21.38
C ALA A 122 37.19 16.99 -20.13
N VAL A 123 38.13 17.42 -19.28
CA VAL A 123 38.49 16.70 -18.04
C VAL A 123 37.33 16.74 -17.04
N GLU A 124 36.84 17.94 -16.69
CA GLU A 124 35.69 18.09 -15.80
C GLU A 124 34.44 17.39 -16.36
N PHE A 125 34.22 17.47 -17.67
CA PHE A 125 33.09 16.82 -18.33
C PHE A 125 33.19 15.29 -18.28
N THR A 126 34.39 14.72 -18.46
CA THR A 126 34.64 13.28 -18.31
C THR A 126 34.38 12.83 -16.86
N HIS A 127 34.74 13.63 -15.87
CA HIS A 127 34.42 13.31 -14.48
C HIS A 127 32.92 13.30 -14.18
N LEU A 128 32.13 14.16 -14.83
CA LEU A 128 30.66 14.06 -14.74
C LEU A 128 30.15 12.76 -15.38
N GLN A 129 30.76 12.33 -16.48
CA GLN A 129 30.43 11.06 -17.12
C GLN A 129 30.75 9.88 -16.20
N ASP A 130 31.95 9.82 -15.62
CA ASP A 130 32.35 8.78 -14.66
C ASP A 130 31.39 8.68 -13.46
N MET A 131 30.85 9.83 -13.01
CA MET A 131 29.86 9.88 -11.94
C MET A 131 28.57 9.18 -12.33
N LEU A 132 28.04 9.48 -13.52
CA LEU A 132 26.82 8.83 -13.99
C LEU A 132 27.05 7.37 -14.40
N GLU A 133 28.23 7.00 -14.87
CA GLU A 133 28.60 5.60 -15.17
C GLU A 133 28.63 4.73 -13.91
N LYS A 134 29.00 5.30 -12.76
CA LYS A 134 28.92 4.63 -11.45
C LYS A 134 27.52 4.67 -10.86
N TYR A 135 26.78 5.77 -11.09
CA TYR A 135 25.41 5.91 -10.64
C TYR A 135 24.47 4.92 -11.33
N ALA A 136 24.58 4.72 -12.64
CA ALA A 136 23.68 3.86 -13.41
C ALA A 136 23.53 2.43 -12.85
N PRO A 137 24.60 1.66 -12.59
CA PRO A 137 24.47 0.33 -11.98
C PRO A 137 23.99 0.38 -10.52
N ALA A 138 24.31 1.43 -9.77
CA ALA A 138 23.82 1.62 -8.40
C ALA A 138 22.30 1.88 -8.39
N ALA A 139 21.82 2.73 -9.30
CA ALA A 139 20.40 3.03 -9.48
C ALA A 139 19.62 1.78 -9.90
N ARG A 140 20.18 0.97 -10.82
CA ARG A 140 19.61 -0.33 -11.19
C ARG A 140 19.47 -1.26 -9.99
N THR A 141 20.52 -1.37 -9.18
CA THR A 141 20.50 -2.21 -7.98
C THR A 141 19.47 -1.73 -6.97
N ASN A 142 19.37 -0.41 -6.77
CA ASN A 142 18.38 0.18 -5.88
C ASN A 142 16.94 -0.05 -6.36
N ALA A 143 16.68 0.12 -7.66
CA ALA A 143 15.37 -0.13 -8.25
C ALA A 143 14.91 -1.57 -8.01
N TYR A 144 15.77 -2.57 -8.24
CA TYR A 144 15.43 -3.96 -7.94
C TYR A 144 15.22 -4.22 -6.44
N ARG A 145 16.02 -3.61 -5.56
CA ARG A 145 15.80 -3.73 -4.10
C ARG A 145 14.43 -3.20 -3.69
N GLN A 146 14.01 -2.06 -4.24
CA GLN A 146 12.69 -1.49 -3.98
C GLN A 146 11.57 -2.38 -4.52
N GLN A 147 11.72 -2.93 -5.73
CA GLN A 147 10.75 -3.87 -6.31
C GLN A 147 10.62 -5.15 -5.47
N VAL A 148 11.73 -5.71 -4.99
CA VAL A 148 11.73 -6.86 -4.08
C VAL A 148 11.03 -6.52 -2.77
N ALA A 149 11.40 -5.42 -2.12
CA ALA A 149 10.77 -5.00 -0.88
C ALA A 149 9.25 -4.77 -1.03
N ALA A 150 8.81 -4.18 -2.15
CA ALA A 150 7.39 -4.00 -2.45
C ALA A 150 6.66 -5.34 -2.67
N ALA A 151 7.30 -6.31 -3.33
CA ALA A 151 6.76 -7.65 -3.51
C ALA A 151 6.66 -8.41 -2.18
N GLU A 152 7.69 -8.35 -1.34
CA GLU A 152 7.70 -8.94 0.00
C GLU A 152 6.59 -8.34 0.88
N ALA A 153 6.42 -7.02 0.86
CA ALA A 153 5.33 -6.35 1.58
C ALA A 153 3.94 -6.82 1.13
N LYS A 154 3.74 -7.04 -0.18
CA LYS A 154 2.48 -7.58 -0.71
C LYS A 154 2.23 -9.02 -0.24
N VAL A 155 3.25 -9.88 -0.26
CA VAL A 155 3.14 -11.25 0.23
C VAL A 155 2.77 -11.26 1.72
N ALA A 156 3.47 -10.46 2.54
CA ALA A 156 3.17 -10.35 3.97
C ALA A 156 1.75 -9.86 4.25
N ALA A 157 1.23 -8.91 3.45
CA ALA A 157 -0.15 -8.44 3.57
C ALA A 157 -1.17 -9.53 3.22
N VAL A 158 -0.91 -10.32 2.18
CA VAL A 158 -1.75 -11.45 1.78
C VAL A 158 -1.77 -12.54 2.85
N ASP A 159 -0.61 -12.88 3.42
CA ASP A 159 -0.50 -13.87 4.50
C ASP A 159 -1.27 -13.44 5.75
N LYS A 160 -1.18 -12.15 6.11
CA LYS A 160 -1.95 -11.59 7.24
C LYS A 160 -3.46 -11.68 7.02
N GLU A 161 -3.94 -11.40 5.82
CA GLU A 161 -5.37 -11.53 5.52
C GLU A 161 -5.83 -12.99 5.50
N LYS A 162 -4.99 -13.90 4.99
CA LYS A 162 -5.25 -15.35 5.06
C LYS A 162 -5.40 -15.82 6.51
N ASP A 163 -4.52 -15.41 7.41
CA ASP A 163 -4.60 -15.77 8.83
C ASP A 163 -5.88 -15.23 9.49
N LYS A 164 -6.26 -13.98 9.16
CA LYS A 164 -7.50 -13.38 9.64
C LYS A 164 -8.73 -14.14 9.14
N LEU A 165 -8.76 -14.52 7.87
CA LEU A 165 -9.84 -15.33 7.30
C LEU A 165 -9.91 -16.72 7.94
N ASN A 166 -8.77 -17.37 8.16
CA ASN A 166 -8.73 -18.67 8.85
C ASN A 166 -9.31 -18.59 10.27
N ARG A 167 -8.96 -17.56 11.05
CA ARG A 167 -9.55 -17.33 12.38
C ARG A 167 -11.05 -17.05 12.32
N ALA A 168 -11.50 -16.30 11.31
CA ALA A 168 -12.92 -16.03 11.10
C ALA A 168 -13.70 -17.31 10.75
N ILE A 169 -13.12 -18.19 9.92
CA ILE A 169 -13.68 -19.50 9.58
C ILE A 169 -13.80 -20.37 10.83
N GLU A 170 -12.74 -20.48 11.63
CA GLU A 170 -12.72 -21.25 12.88
C GLU A 170 -13.81 -20.76 13.86
N SER A 171 -13.89 -19.44 14.07
CA SER A 171 -14.92 -18.82 14.92
C SER A 171 -16.33 -19.09 14.42
N THR A 172 -16.56 -18.93 13.11
CA THR A 172 -17.88 -19.18 12.49
C THR A 172 -18.28 -20.64 12.61
N ARG A 173 -17.33 -21.56 12.44
CA ARG A 173 -17.56 -23.00 12.62
C ARG A 173 -17.93 -23.33 14.06
N SER A 174 -17.19 -22.77 15.03
CA SER A 174 -17.47 -22.95 16.46
C SER A 174 -18.85 -22.40 16.85
N ASN A 175 -19.17 -21.19 16.42
CA ASN A 175 -20.47 -20.55 16.68
C ASN A 175 -21.63 -21.33 16.06
N THR A 176 -21.46 -21.81 14.82
CA THR A 176 -22.45 -22.68 14.16
C THR A 176 -22.69 -23.96 14.97
N ALA A 177 -21.63 -24.63 15.42
CA ALA A 177 -21.75 -25.83 16.24
C ALA A 177 -22.45 -25.56 17.59
N ALA A 178 -22.15 -24.43 18.24
CA ALA A 178 -22.82 -24.02 19.48
C ALA A 178 -24.31 -23.72 19.27
N ASN A 179 -24.65 -23.01 18.19
CA ASN A 179 -26.04 -22.71 17.82
C ASN A 179 -26.84 -23.98 17.53
N LEU A 180 -26.27 -24.93 16.80
CA LEU A 180 -26.91 -26.22 16.53
C LEU A 180 -27.21 -26.99 17.82
N LYS A 181 -26.25 -27.04 18.77
CA LYS A 181 -26.50 -27.65 20.09
C LYS A 181 -27.64 -26.96 20.84
N ARG A 182 -27.73 -25.64 20.77
CA ARG A 182 -28.81 -24.87 21.41
C ARG A 182 -30.18 -25.13 20.76
N ILE A 183 -30.21 -25.27 19.43
CA ILE A 183 -31.43 -25.65 18.70
C ILE A 183 -31.90 -27.04 19.15
N ASP A 184 -30.99 -28.02 19.24
CA ASP A 184 -31.34 -29.37 19.70
C ASP A 184 -31.91 -29.37 21.12
N GLU A 185 -31.33 -28.58 22.02
CA GLU A 185 -31.82 -28.42 23.39
C GLU A 185 -33.22 -27.80 23.42
N LEU A 186 -33.45 -26.71 22.67
CA LEU A 186 -34.76 -26.08 22.56
C LEU A 186 -35.80 -27.04 21.97
N LEU A 187 -35.42 -27.88 21.01
CA LEU A 187 -36.31 -28.90 20.45
C LEU A 187 -36.68 -29.96 21.50
N ARG A 188 -35.75 -30.38 22.35
CA ARG A 188 -36.04 -31.29 23.48
C ARG A 188 -36.99 -30.65 24.48
N GLN A 189 -36.73 -29.40 24.86
CA GLN A 189 -37.58 -28.64 25.80
C GLN A 189 -38.99 -28.46 25.24
N ASN A 190 -39.14 -28.09 23.97
CA ASN A 190 -40.44 -27.95 23.32
C ASN A 190 -41.23 -29.28 23.31
N LYS A 191 -40.57 -30.41 23.06
CA LYS A 191 -41.21 -31.73 23.15
C LYS A 191 -41.69 -32.02 24.58
N SER A 192 -40.87 -31.72 25.59
CA SER A 192 -41.24 -31.90 27.00
C SER A 192 -42.43 -31.01 27.38
N ASN A 193 -42.41 -29.74 26.99
CA ASN A 193 -43.50 -28.80 27.25
C ASN A 193 -44.81 -29.23 26.56
N ALA A 194 -44.73 -29.77 25.34
CA ALA A 194 -45.89 -30.30 24.64
C ALA A 194 -46.51 -31.51 25.36
N LEU A 195 -45.70 -32.37 25.98
CA LEU A 195 -46.19 -33.49 26.81
C LEU A 195 -46.84 -33.00 28.10
N LEU A 196 -46.20 -32.07 28.80
CA LEU A 196 -46.74 -31.42 30.00
C LEU A 196 -48.09 -30.76 29.73
N LEU A 197 -48.20 -29.96 28.66
CA LEU A 197 -49.46 -29.32 28.28
C LEU A 197 -50.59 -30.32 28.04
N ARG A 198 -50.29 -31.48 27.42
CA ARG A 198 -51.28 -32.54 27.24
C ARG A 198 -51.70 -33.16 28.57
N GLN A 199 -50.73 -33.41 29.46
CA GLN A 199 -50.99 -33.96 30.79
C GLN A 199 -51.84 -33.00 31.63
N ASP A 200 -51.47 -31.72 31.67
CA ASP A 200 -52.19 -30.67 32.39
C ASP A 200 -53.61 -30.50 31.83
N SER A 201 -53.78 -30.58 30.50
CA SER A 201 -55.11 -30.54 29.87
C SER A 201 -55.99 -31.70 30.31
N VAL A 202 -55.45 -32.92 30.39
CA VAL A 202 -56.19 -34.09 30.89
C VAL A 202 -56.56 -33.91 32.37
N GLN A 203 -55.63 -33.39 33.19
CA GLN A 203 -55.90 -33.12 34.61
C GLN A 203 -56.97 -32.05 34.80
N LEU A 204 -56.96 -30.98 34.01
CA LEU A 204 -57.98 -29.94 34.03
C LEU A 204 -59.38 -30.51 33.74
N ILE A 205 -59.51 -31.37 32.73
CA ILE A 205 -60.77 -32.04 32.40
C ILE A 205 -61.23 -32.92 33.56
N SER A 206 -60.32 -33.74 34.11
CA SER A 206 -60.62 -34.62 35.25
C SER A 206 -61.08 -33.83 36.48
N ASN A 207 -60.39 -32.74 36.81
CA ASN A 207 -60.74 -31.87 37.93
C ASN A 207 -62.09 -31.16 37.70
N GLY A 208 -62.38 -30.76 36.46
CA GLY A 208 -63.68 -30.22 36.07
C GLY A 208 -64.82 -31.21 36.35
N GLN A 209 -64.67 -32.46 35.92
CA GLN A 209 -65.65 -33.53 36.15
C GLN A 209 -65.84 -33.82 37.65
N LEU A 210 -64.75 -33.89 38.42
CA LEU A 210 -64.82 -34.09 39.88
C LEU A 210 -65.55 -32.94 40.59
N ARG A 211 -65.30 -31.70 40.17
CA ARG A 211 -65.98 -30.52 40.70
C ARG A 211 -67.47 -30.57 40.38
N GLU A 212 -67.86 -30.87 39.15
CA GLU A 212 -69.26 -30.98 38.74
C GLU A 212 -70.01 -32.05 39.55
N ALA A 213 -69.42 -33.24 39.70
CA ALA A 213 -69.98 -34.31 40.51
C ALA A 213 -70.16 -33.88 41.98
N SER A 214 -69.15 -33.22 42.55
CA SER A 214 -69.19 -32.70 43.92
C SER A 214 -70.26 -31.62 44.10
N SER A 215 -70.40 -30.71 43.13
CA SER A 215 -71.45 -29.69 43.11
C SER A 215 -72.84 -30.31 43.05
N GLN A 216 -73.08 -31.33 42.22
CA GLN A 216 -74.36 -32.04 42.18
C GLN A 216 -74.69 -32.71 43.53
N VAL A 217 -73.70 -33.31 44.19
CA VAL A 217 -73.89 -33.89 45.54
C VAL A 217 -74.24 -32.81 46.55
N LEU A 218 -73.56 -31.66 46.51
CA LEU A 218 -73.83 -30.53 47.39
C LEU A 218 -75.25 -30.00 47.19
N GLU A 219 -75.67 -29.79 45.94
CA GLU A 219 -77.02 -29.30 45.62
C GLU A 219 -78.10 -30.28 46.11
N ARG A 220 -77.92 -31.58 45.90
CA ARG A 220 -78.84 -32.60 46.46
C ARG A 220 -78.94 -32.51 47.99
N ARG A 221 -77.82 -32.25 48.69
CA ARG A 221 -77.82 -32.07 50.15
C ARG A 221 -78.54 -30.77 50.55
N ARG A 222 -78.34 -29.67 49.83
CA ARG A 222 -79.03 -28.40 50.05
C ARG A 222 -80.54 -28.54 49.86
N SER A 223 -80.99 -29.16 48.77
CA SER A 223 -82.42 -29.39 48.52
C SER A 223 -83.07 -30.27 49.59
N ARG A 224 -82.33 -31.26 50.13
CA ARG A 224 -82.81 -32.08 51.26
C ARG A 224 -82.94 -31.26 52.54
N LEU A 225 -81.97 -30.38 52.83
CA LEU A 225 -82.01 -29.51 54.00
C LEU A 225 -83.19 -28.53 53.92
N SER A 226 -83.38 -27.85 52.78
CA SER A 226 -84.52 -26.93 52.60
C SER A 226 -85.87 -27.63 52.70
N ALA A 227 -85.98 -28.90 52.29
CA ALA A 227 -87.21 -29.68 52.44
C ALA A 227 -87.53 -30.07 53.89
N ILE A 228 -86.52 -30.10 54.77
CA ILE A 228 -86.69 -30.32 56.22
C ILE A 228 -87.12 -29.01 56.90
N ASP A 229 -86.51 -27.87 56.54
CA ASP A 229 -86.79 -26.56 57.15
C ASP A 229 -88.19 -25.99 56.81
N HIS A 230 -88.88 -26.51 55.79
CA HIS A 230 -90.22 -26.08 55.36
C HIS A 230 -91.37 -27.00 55.86
N LYS A 231 -91.12 -27.85 56.86
CA LYS A 231 -92.15 -28.61 57.60
C LYS A 231 -92.30 -28.08 59.01
#